data_AF-A0A059C666-F1
#
_entry.id   AF-A0A059C666-F1
#
_cell.length_a   1.000
_cell.length_b   1.000
_cell.length_c   1.000
_cell.angle_alpha   90.00
_cell.angle_beta   90.00
_cell.angle_gamma   90.00
#
_symmetry.space_group_name_H-M   'P 1'
#
loop_
_entity.id
_entity.type
_entity.pdbx_description
1 polymer ?
#
loop_
_entity_poly.entity_id
_entity_poly.type
_entity_poly.pdbx_seq_one_letter_code
_entity_poly.pdbx_strand_id
1 'polypeptide(L)' 'HAETEALDVLLGQWQRTGFTAAEVAENFSACSLYVTCEPCIMCAAALLIIGIKEV' A
#
# COMPACT_ATOMS: atom_id res chain seq x y z
N HIS A 1 0.69 6.14 11.45
CA HIS A 1 -0.51 6.43 10.63
C HIS A 1 -1.13 5.10 10.26
N ALA A 2 -2.45 5.00 10.18
CA ALA A 2 -3.10 3.71 9.93
C ALA A 2 -2.68 3.13 8.56
N GLU A 3 -2.43 4.00 7.59
CA GLU A 3 -2.02 3.71 6.22
C GLU A 3 -0.67 2.98 6.17
N THR A 4 0.32 3.46 6.93
CA THR A 4 1.67 2.85 6.96
C THR A 4 1.68 1.51 7.68
N GLU A 5 0.91 1.37 8.77
CA GLU A 5 0.77 0.08 9.47
C GLU A 5 0.06 -0.96 8.61
N ALA A 6 -0.99 -0.56 7.88
CA ALA A 6 -1.71 -1.44 6.97
C ALA A 6 -0.82 -1.95 5.83
N LEU A 7 0.00 -1.06 5.24
CA LEU A 7 0.96 -1.41 4.20
C LEU A 7 2.03 -2.39 4.70
N ASP A 8 2.57 -2.19 5.90
CA ASP A 8 3.59 -3.06 6.47
C ASP A 8 3.06 -4.48 6.71
N VAL A 9 1.83 -4.60 7.22
CA VAL A 9 1.17 -5.90 7.40
C VAL A 9 0.96 -6.62 6.05
N LEU A 10 0.48 -5.91 5.03
CA LEU A 10 0.26 -6.48 3.69
C LEU A 10 1.58 -6.94 3.06
N LEU A 11 2.60 -6.09 3.10
CA LEU A 11 3.93 -6.41 2.58
C LEU A 11 4.53 -7.62 3.31
N GLY A 12 4.42 -7.68 4.64
CA GLY A 12 4.88 -8.81 5.44
C GLY A 12 4.15 -10.12 5.11
N GLN A 13 2.85 -10.06 4.82
CA GLN A 13 2.10 -11.23 4.35
C GLN A 13 2.56 -11.68 2.97
N TRP A 14 2.69 -10.75 2.02
CA TRP A 14 3.08 -11.05 0.65
C TRP A 14 4.50 -11.62 0.52
N GLN A 15 5.43 -11.10 1.33
CA GLN A 15 6.78 -11.67 1.46
C GLN A 15 6.74 -13.12 1.97
N ARG A 16 5.86 -13.44 2.93
CA ARG A 16 5.72 -14.82 3.43
C ARG A 16 5.09 -15.77 2.43
N THR A 17 4.17 -15.27 1.60
CA THR A 17 3.55 -16.06 0.52
C THR A 17 4.45 -16.19 -0.72
N GLY A 18 5.58 -15.48 -0.78
CA GLY A 18 6.56 -15.58 -1.86
C GLY A 18 6.23 -14.75 -3.10
N PHE A 19 5.45 -13.67 -2.97
CA PHE A 19 5.15 -12.78 -4.08
C PHE A 19 6.42 -12.08 -4.56
N THR A 20 6.56 -11.93 -5.87
CA THR A 20 7.62 -11.13 -6.49
C THR A 20 7.30 -9.64 -6.38
N ALA A 21 8.32 -8.79 -6.47
CA ALA A 21 8.12 -7.34 -6.43
C ALA A 21 7.16 -6.82 -7.53
N ALA A 22 7.13 -7.49 -8.69
CA ALA A 22 6.22 -7.15 -9.79
C ALA A 22 4.76 -7.46 -9.43
N GLU A 23 4.49 -8.64 -8.86
CA GLU A 23 3.14 -9.00 -8.42
C GLU A 23 2.65 -8.09 -7.29
N VAL A 24 3.53 -7.73 -6.35
CA VAL A 24 3.22 -6.76 -5.29
C VAL A 24 2.80 -5.41 -5.89
N ALA A 25 3.57 -4.89 -6.85
CA ALA A 25 3.26 -3.63 -7.52
C ALA A 25 1.93 -3.69 -8.31
N GLU A 26 1.65 -4.82 -8.96
CA GLU A 26 0.40 -5.02 -9.69
C GLU A 26 -0.82 -5.10 -8.76
N ASN A 27 -0.69 -5.80 -7.64
CA ASN A 27 -1.75 -5.85 -6.62
C ASN A 27 -2.03 -4.46 -6.04
N PHE A 28 -1.00 -3.66 -5.74
CA PHE A 28 -1.19 -2.29 -5.25
C PHE A 28 -1.80 -1.36 -6.31
N SER A 29 -1.42 -1.51 -7.58
CA SER A 29 -1.98 -0.75 -8.71
C SER A 29 -3.46 -1.04 -8.99
N ALA A 30 -3.95 -2.19 -8.53
CA ALA A 30 -5.36 -2.58 -8.60
C ALA A 30 -6.12 -2.36 -7.28
N CYS A 31 -5.45 -1.89 -6.23
CA CYS A 31 -6.03 -1.70 -4.90
C CYS A 31 -6.51 -0.26 -4.71
N SER A 32 -7.70 -0.11 -4.11
CA SER A 32 -8.21 1.18 -3.61
C SER A 32 -8.12 1.16 -2.08
N LEU A 33 -7.45 2.16 -1.51
CA LEU A 33 -7.34 2.30 -0.07
C LEU A 33 -8.58 3.04 0.44
N TYR A 34 -9.11 2.64 1.59
CA TYR A 34 -10.22 3.35 2.23
C TYR A 34 -9.77 3.83 3.61
N VAL A 35 -9.72 5.14 3.78
CA VAL A 35 -9.27 5.79 5.02
C VAL A 35 -10.38 6.66 5.60
N THR A 36 -10.43 6.77 6.94
CA THR A 36 -11.42 7.63 7.62
C THR A 36 -11.02 9.10 7.64
N CYS A 37 -9.74 9.39 7.42
CA CYS A 37 -9.15 10.72 7.44
C CYS A 37 -8.25 10.89 6.22
N GLU A 38 -8.11 12.11 5.70
CA GLU A 38 -7.18 12.42 4.62
C GLU A 38 -5.74 12.01 5.01
N PRO A 39 -5.01 11.29 4.13
CA PRO A 39 -3.65 10.88 4.43
C PRO A 39 -2.73 12.09 4.54
N CYS A 40 -1.88 12.10 5.56
CA CYS A 40 -0.87 13.16 5.69
C CYS A 40 0.11 13.15 4.50
N ILE A 41 0.85 14.24 4.29
CA ILE A 41 1.83 14.41 3.18
C ILE A 41 2.78 13.21 3.06
N MET A 42 3.25 12.68 4.19
CA MET A 42 4.13 11.51 4.23
C MET A 42 3.43 10.24 3.73
N CYS A 43 2.18 10.00 4.15
CA CYS A 43 1.41 8.82 3.73
C CYS A 43 1.00 8.94 2.26
N ALA A 44 0.55 10.11 1.82
CA ALA A 44 0.26 10.38 0.42
C ALA A 44 1.49 10.12 -0.49
N ALA A 45 2.67 10.57 -0.07
CA ALA A 45 3.91 10.30 -0.81
C ALA A 45 4.25 8.80 -0.85
N ALA A 46 4.09 8.08 0.26
CA ALA A 46 4.31 6.63 0.30
C ALA A 46 3.34 5.88 -0.62
N LEU A 47 2.06 6.25 -0.62
CA LEU A 47 1.03 5.65 -1.48
C LEU A 47 1.32 5.88 -2.97
N LEU A 48 1.81 7.08 -3.32
CA LEU A 48 2.25 7.40 -4.68
C LEU A 48 3.44 6.53 -5.13
N ILE A 49 4.43 6.32 -4.26
CA ILE A 49 5.62 5.49 -4.56
C ILE A 49 5.23 4.02 -4.73
N ILE A 50 4.28 3.54 -3.93
CA ILE A 50 3.78 2.16 -3.96
C ILE A 50 2.88 1.91 -5.19
N GLY A 51 2.28 2.97 -5.74
CA GLY A 51 1.46 2.90 -6.96
C GLY A 51 -0.02 2.67 -6.71
N ILE A 52 -0.53 3.01 -5.51
CA ILE A 52 -1.97 2.98 -5.22
C ILE A 52 -2.65 4.12 -5.99
N LYS A 53 -3.73 3.80 -6.71
CA LYS A 53 -4.41 4.75 -7.60
C LYS A 53 -5.48 5.59 -6.90
N GLU A 54 -6.09 5.06 -5.85
CA GLU A 54 -7.26 5.66 -5.20
C GLU A 54 -7.19 5.47 -3.67
N VAL A 55 -7.56 6.53 -2.93
CA VAL A 55 -7.54 6.64 -1.46
C VAL A 55 -8.79 7.36 -0.97
#